data_AF-A0A662DPN2-F1
#
_entry.id   AF-A0A662DPN2-F1
#
_cell.length_a   1.000
_cell.length_b   1.000
_cell.length_c   1.000
_cell.angle_alpha   90.00
_cell.angle_beta   90.00
_cell.angle_gamma   90.00
#
_symmetry.space_group_name_H-M   'P 1'
#
loop_
_entity.id
_entity.type
_entity.pdbx_description
1 polymer ?
#
loop_
_entity_poly.entity_id
_entity_poly.type
_entity_poly.pdbx_seq_one_letter_code
_entity_poly.pdbx_strand_id
1 'polypeptide(L)' 'MHVLGNLVSAALFNDRKKADDAWGILTEAGVPASVITDPGMLGKYELSVMVERDDLERAQELLAPLVAKEG' A
#
# COMPACT_ATOMS: atom_id res chain seq x y z
N MET A 1 11.16 18.56 -8.34
CA MET A 1 9.79 18.09 -8.02
C MET A 1 9.51 16.86 -8.87
N HIS A 2 9.92 15.66 -8.41
CA HIS A 2 9.70 14.38 -9.09
C HIS A 2 8.65 13.60 -8.29
N VAL A 3 7.36 13.82 -8.57
CA VAL A 3 6.27 13.31 -7.70
C VAL A 3 5.90 11.85 -8.00
N LEU A 4 6.65 11.14 -8.87
CA LEU A 4 6.42 9.71 -9.15
C LEU A 4 7.72 8.91 -9.30
N GLY A 5 8.86 9.42 -8.82
CA GLY A 5 10.18 8.92 -9.25
C GLY A 5 10.65 7.59 -8.61
N ASN A 6 10.13 7.19 -7.45
CA ASN A 6 10.67 6.02 -6.73
C ASN A 6 9.64 5.29 -5.85
N LEU A 7 8.35 5.46 -6.12
CA LEU A 7 7.31 4.77 -5.38
C LEU A 7 7.15 3.33 -5.89
N VAL A 8 7.02 2.38 -4.96
CA VAL A 8 6.81 0.96 -5.23
C VAL A 8 5.63 0.46 -4.42
N SER A 9 4.91 -0.52 -4.96
CA SER A 9 3.79 -1.13 -4.24
C SER A 9 4.30 -2.05 -3.14
N ALA A 10 3.93 -1.75 -1.90
CA ALA A 10 4.20 -2.60 -0.74
C ALA A 10 3.14 -3.69 -0.55
N ALA A 11 1.88 -3.39 -0.91
CA ALA A 11 0.75 -4.30 -0.82
C ALA A 11 -0.38 -3.90 -1.78
N LEU A 12 -1.18 -4.90 -2.18
CA LEU A 12 -2.36 -4.75 -3.02
C LEU A 12 -3.61 -5.20 -2.24
N PHE A 13 -4.70 -4.46 -2.39
CA PHE A 13 -5.98 -4.76 -1.76
C PHE A 13 -7.13 -4.63 -2.75
N ASN A 14 -8.19 -5.40 -2.56
CA ASN A 14 -9.48 -5.25 -3.26
C ASN A 14 -10.54 -4.57 -2.39
N ASP A 15 -10.22 -4.27 -1.12
CA ASP A 15 -11.10 -3.66 -0.14
C ASP A 15 -10.55 -2.31 0.32
N ARG A 16 -11.40 -1.28 0.30
CA ARG A 16 -10.98 0.09 0.63
C ARG A 16 -10.58 0.25 2.08
N LYS A 17 -11.32 -0.40 2.99
CA LYS A 17 -11.04 -0.32 4.42
C LYS A 17 -9.67 -0.92 4.73
N LYS A 18 -9.32 -2.06 4.13
CA LYS A 18 -7.99 -2.68 4.35
C LYS A 18 -6.84 -1.82 3.82
N ALA A 19 -7.01 -1.20 2.65
CA ALA A 19 -6.02 -0.28 2.12
C ALA A 19 -5.83 0.95 3.03
N ASP A 20 -6.91 1.49 3.59
CA ASP A 20 -6.86 2.59 4.54
C ASP A 20 -6.26 2.17 5.89
N ASP A 21 -6.55 0.96 6.38
CA ASP A 21 -5.93 0.38 7.59
C ASP A 21 -4.41 0.22 7.40
N ALA A 22 -3.97 -0.31 6.24
CA ALA A 22 -2.57 -0.45 5.87
C ALA A 22 -1.85 0.91 5.80
N TRP A 23 -2.49 1.90 5.17
CA TRP A 23 -1.99 3.27 5.11
C TRP A 23 -1.85 3.90 6.51
N GLY A 24 -2.82 3.64 7.40
CA GLY A 24 -2.77 4.07 8.79
C GLY A 24 -1.56 3.50 9.55
N ILE A 25 -1.35 2.18 9.47
CA ILE A 25 -0.21 1.49 10.11
C ILE A 25 1.13 2.12 9.67
N LEU A 26 1.30 2.35 8.37
CA LEU A 26 2.52 2.94 7.83
C LEU A 26 2.71 4.40 8.29
N THR A 27 1.64 5.19 8.23
CA THR A 27 1.67 6.61 8.64
C THR A 27 2.01 6.75 10.12
N GLU A 28 1.40 5.93 10.99
CA GLU A 28 1.70 5.91 12.43
C GLU A 28 3.15 5.47 12.72
N ALA A 29 3.72 4.60 11.90
CA ALA A 29 5.11 4.18 11.99
C ALA A 29 6.11 5.19 11.39
N GLY A 30 5.63 6.30 10.84
CA GLY A 30 6.45 7.33 10.19
C GLY A 30 6.95 6.93 8.80
N VAL A 31 6.29 5.99 8.13
CA VAL A 31 6.59 5.59 6.75
C VAL A 31 5.61 6.31 5.81
N PRO A 32 6.07 7.24 4.95
CA PRO A 32 5.21 7.91 4.00
C PRO A 32 4.59 6.93 3.00
N ALA A 33 3.27 6.90 2.94
CA ALA A 33 2.53 6.01 2.06
C ALA A 33 1.42 6.74 1.29
N SER A 34 1.05 6.21 0.13
CA SER A 34 -0.06 6.70 -0.70
C SER A 34 -0.90 5.52 -1.18
N VAL A 35 -2.22 5.69 -1.24
CA VAL A 35 -3.13 4.67 -1.81
C VAL A 35 -3.52 5.08 -3.21
N ILE A 36 -3.14 4.27 -4.20
CA ILE A 36 -3.53 4.45 -5.61
C ILE A 36 -4.66 3.46 -5.90
N THR A 37 -5.72 3.95 -6.55
CA THR A 37 -6.80 3.09 -7.04
C THR A 37 -6.61 2.85 -8.51
N ASP A 38 -6.35 1.60 -8.88
CA ASP A 38 -6.26 1.17 -10.26
C ASP A 38 -7.63 0.64 -10.72
N PRO A 39 -8.31 1.34 -11.64
CA PRO A 39 -9.57 0.86 -12.20
C PRO A 39 -9.27 -0.32 -13.13
N GLY A 40 -9.52 -1.54 -12.66
CA GLY A 40 -9.40 -2.74 -13.49
C GLY A 40 -10.49 -2.83 -14.55
N MET A 41 -10.29 -3.74 -15.51
CA MET A 41 -11.31 -4.06 -16.51
C MET A 41 -12.45 -4.84 -15.85
N LEU A 42 -13.70 -4.47 -16.18
CA LEU A 42 -14.95 -5.12 -15.71
C LEU A 42 -15.40 -4.80 -14.27
N GLY A 43 -15.06 -3.61 -13.75
CA GLY A 43 -15.62 -3.12 -12.47
C GLY A 43 -14.97 -3.70 -11.22
N LYS A 44 -13.92 -4.51 -11.37
CA LYS A 44 -12.99 -4.84 -10.29
C LYS A 44 -11.95 -3.73 -10.21
N TYR A 45 -11.75 -3.16 -9.03
CA TYR A 45 -10.67 -2.21 -8.77
C TYR A 45 -9.64 -2.85 -7.85
N GLU A 46 -8.39 -2.43 -8.00
CA GLU A 46 -7.30 -2.79 -7.11
C GLU A 46 -6.78 -1.51 -6.43
N LEU A 47 -6.36 -1.65 -5.18
CA LEU A 47 -5.83 -0.57 -4.36
C LEU A 47 -4.38 -0.90 -4.02
N SER A 48 -3.46 -0.11 -4.58
CA SER A 48 -2.03 -0.23 -4.35
C SER A 48 -1.59 0.70 -3.24
N VAL A 49 -1.02 0.16 -2.17
CA VAL A 49 -0.34 0.95 -1.13
C VAL A 49 1.10 1.16 -1.57
N MET A 50 1.39 2.38 -1.97
CA MET A 50 2.67 2.81 -2.53
C MET A 50 3.53 3.46 -1.44
N VAL A 51 4.80 3.08 -1.38
CA VAL A 51 5.81 3.64 -0.48
C VAL A 51 7.08 3.98 -1.26
N GLU A 52 7.98 4.78 -0.69
CA GLU A 52 9.31 4.94 -1.27
C GLU A 52 10.06 3.60 -1.28
N ARG A 53 10.83 3.34 -2.35
CA ARG A 53 11.61 2.10 -2.49
C ARG A 53 12.49 1.81 -1.28
N ASP A 54 13.05 2.85 -0.66
CA ASP A 54 13.94 2.73 0.49
C ASP A 54 13.21 2.28 1.75
N ASP A 55 11.89 2.47 1.82
CA ASP A 55 11.03 2.04 2.91
C ASP A 55 10.32 0.69 2.64
N LEU A 56 10.50 0.10 1.47
CA LEU A 56 9.74 -1.09 1.04
C LEU A 56 9.85 -2.26 2.02
N GLU A 57 11.06 -2.60 2.44
CA GLU A 57 11.32 -3.73 3.34
C GLU A 57 10.61 -3.51 4.69
N ARG A 58 10.78 -2.32 5.28
CA ARG A 58 10.13 -1.93 6.52
C ARG A 58 8.60 -1.91 6.38
N ALA A 59 8.08 -1.41 5.27
CA ALA A 59 6.65 -1.41 4.99
C ALA A 59 6.09 -2.83 4.91
N GLN A 60 6.80 -3.75 4.25
CA GLN A 60 6.41 -5.16 4.17
C GLN A 60 6.40 -5.84 5.54
N GLU A 61 7.39 -5.58 6.39
CA GLU A 61 7.42 -6.11 7.76
C GLU A 61 6.23 -5.64 8.60
N LEU A 62 5.91 -4.34 8.52
CA LEU A 62 4.78 -3.75 9.24
C LEU A 62 3.42 -4.27 8.73
N LEU A 63 3.32 -4.53 7.42
CA LEU A 63 2.09 -5.01 6.79
C LEU A 63 1.94 -6.53 6.80
N ALA A 64 3.01 -7.30 7.05
CA ALA A 64 2.97 -8.76 7.05
C ALA A 64 1.84 -9.37 7.91
N PRO A 65 1.53 -8.88 9.13
CA PRO A 65 0.40 -9.39 9.93
C PRO A 65 -0.98 -9.11 9.32
N LEU A 66 -1.09 -8.07 8.49
CA LEU A 66 -2.32 -7.69 7.80
C LEU A 66 -2.52 -8.55 6.54
N VAL A 67 -1.45 -8.77 5.78
CA VAL A 67 -1.47 -9.55 4.52
C VAL A 67 -1.56 -11.05 4.78
N ALA A 68 -0.91 -11.57 5.83
CA ALA A 68 -0.96 -13.00 6.17
C ALA A 68 -2.36 -13.50 6.57
N LYS A 69 -3.32 -12.60 6.84
CA LYS A 69 -4.72 -12.96 7.12
C LYS A 69 -5.57 -13.17 5.84
N GLU A 70 -5.00 -12.89 4.66
CA GLU A 70 -5.66 -13.01 3.36
C GLU A 70 -5.24 -14.28 2.57
N GLY A 71 -4.27 -15.05 3.10
CA GLY A 71 -3.75 -16.29 2.48
C GLY A 71 -4.55 -17.54 2.82
#